data_AF-A0A7V9I7Q0-F1
#
_entry.id   AF-A0A7V9I7Q0-F1
#
_cell.length_a   1.000
_cell.length_b   1.000
_cell.length_c   1.000
_cell.angle_alpha   90.00
_cell.angle_beta   90.00
_cell.angle_gamma   90.00
#
_symmetry.space_group_name_H-M   'P 1'
#
loop_
_entity.id
_entity.type
_entity.pdbx_description
1 polymer ?
#
loop_
_entity_poly.entity_id
_entity_poly.type
_entity_poly.pdbx_seq_one_letter_code
_entity_poly.pdbx_strand_id
1 'polypeptide(L)'
;MKGVPLLTTDLPANDGASAKLAEWKLEALALDAAHAPEMLISLTGEILPTDVVLGDELRYWIVATRFALALIHRQRLIPTMRQEGKVLVGRWAPVLSDEDGLGRFGALAESMPGACRALAWDSGAPVPQPQALLTDYLQAVVDVIARQAFSLLPLASRNGRQSGEEPAQAWIEALRGD
;
A
#
# COMPACT_ATOMS: atom_id res chain seq x y z
N MET A 1 17.50 27.16 -18.05
CA MET A 1 18.09 26.91 -16.72
C MET A 1 17.42 25.68 -16.15
N LYS A 2 18.18 24.66 -15.71
CA LYS A 2 17.60 23.51 -15.00
C LYS A 2 17.20 24.01 -13.60
N GLY A 3 15.91 23.93 -13.25
CA GLY A 3 15.44 24.31 -11.92
C GLY A 3 16.06 23.42 -10.85
N VAL A 4 16.22 23.95 -9.64
CA VAL A 4 16.68 23.20 -8.47
C VAL A 4 15.45 22.75 -7.68
N PRO A 5 15.33 21.47 -7.28
CA PRO A 5 14.18 21.01 -6.51
C PRO A 5 14.14 21.70 -5.15
N LEU A 6 12.96 22.15 -4.71
CA LEU A 6 12.73 22.83 -3.43
C LEU A 6 13.03 21.97 -2.18
N LEU A 7 13.36 20.69 -2.38
CA LEU A 7 13.84 19.78 -1.33
C LEU A 7 15.33 19.99 -0.99
N THR A 8 16.02 20.89 -1.68
CA THR A 8 17.36 21.32 -1.27
C THR A 8 17.28 22.30 -0.10
N THR A 9 18.17 22.16 0.88
CA THR A 9 18.39 23.20 1.91
C THR A 9 18.98 24.48 1.33
N ASP A 10 19.55 24.42 0.13
CA ASP A 10 20.10 25.54 -0.62
C ASP A 10 19.04 26.18 -1.53
N LEU A 11 17.96 26.67 -0.93
CA LEU A 11 16.93 27.38 -1.69
C LEU A 11 17.55 28.64 -2.30
N PRO A 12 17.54 28.80 -3.65
CA PRO A 12 17.96 30.05 -4.26
C PRO A 12 17.08 31.19 -3.75
N ALA A 13 17.63 32.41 -3.71
CA ALA A 13 16.86 33.59 -3.34
C ALA A 13 15.59 33.67 -4.20
N ASN A 14 14.44 33.84 -3.55
CA ASN A 14 13.14 33.94 -4.22
C ASN A 14 13.17 35.15 -5.18
N ASP A 15 13.29 34.86 -6.48
CA ASP A 15 13.38 35.84 -7.56
C ASP A 15 11.99 36.33 -8.02
N GLY A 16 10.92 35.93 -7.32
CA GLY A 16 9.55 36.25 -7.68
C GLY A 16 9.02 35.46 -8.88
N ALA A 17 9.77 34.49 -9.40
CA ALA A 17 9.29 33.62 -10.46
C ALA A 17 8.23 32.64 -9.93
N SER A 18 7.19 32.39 -10.74
CA SER A 18 6.16 31.40 -10.42
C SER A 18 6.74 29.99 -10.46
N ALA A 19 6.68 29.28 -9.32
CA ALA A 19 7.08 27.89 -9.22
C ALA A 19 6.20 27.01 -10.13
N LYS A 20 6.85 26.07 -10.84
CA LYS A 20 6.17 25.09 -11.69
C LYS A 20 6.46 23.68 -11.21
N LEU A 21 5.48 22.80 -11.35
CA LEU A 21 5.69 21.37 -11.17
C LEU A 21 6.50 20.83 -12.36
N ALA A 22 7.53 20.05 -12.05
CA ALA A 22 8.35 19.37 -13.03
C ALA A 22 8.71 17.98 -12.48
N GLU A 23 8.82 17.01 -13.38
CA GLU A 23 9.32 15.69 -13.01
C GLU A 23 10.80 15.78 -12.62
N TRP A 24 11.17 15.01 -11.60
CA TRP A 24 12.54 14.94 -11.12
C TRP A 24 12.89 13.52 -10.71
N LYS A 25 14.09 13.07 -11.09
CA LYS A 25 14.60 11.77 -10.67
C LYS A 25 15.27 11.90 -9.30
N LEU A 26 14.74 11.19 -8.32
CA LEU A 26 15.34 11.06 -6.99
C LEU A 26 15.82 9.63 -6.75
N GLU A 27 16.84 9.48 -5.91
CA GLU A 27 17.20 8.19 -5.34
C GLU A 27 16.29 7.93 -4.14
N ALA A 28 15.66 6.76 -4.10
CA ALA A 28 14.70 6.39 -3.07
C ALA A 28 14.96 4.97 -2.57
N LEU A 29 14.69 4.74 -1.28
CA LEU A 29 14.54 3.40 -0.74
C LEU A 29 13.08 2.97 -0.94
N ALA A 30 12.88 1.82 -1.59
CA ALA A 30 11.56 1.23 -1.72
C ALA A 30 11.33 0.23 -0.58
N LEU A 31 10.18 0.35 0.08
CA LEU A 31 9.70 -0.62 1.06
C LEU A 31 8.62 -1.46 0.40
N ASP A 32 8.71 -2.77 0.56
CA ASP A 32 7.66 -3.68 0.12
C ASP A 32 6.45 -3.66 1.07
N ALA A 33 5.36 -4.29 0.63
CA ALA A 33 4.13 -4.39 1.41
C ALA A 33 4.27 -5.26 2.68
N ALA A 34 5.35 -6.03 2.82
CA ALA A 34 5.61 -6.83 4.02
C ALA A 34 6.21 -5.99 5.16
N HIS A 35 7.06 -5.02 4.84
CA HIS A 35 7.75 -4.21 5.84
C HIS A 35 7.12 -2.82 6.04
N ALA A 36 6.50 -2.25 5.00
CA ALA A 36 5.95 -0.89 5.08
C ALA A 36 4.89 -0.70 6.18
N PRO A 37 3.92 -1.62 6.40
CA PRO A 37 2.91 -1.43 7.44
C PRO A 37 3.50 -1.34 8.85
N GLU A 38 4.47 -2.22 9.17
CA GLU A 38 5.12 -2.24 10.48
C GLU A 38 5.86 -0.93 10.75
N MET A 39 6.68 -0.48 9.79
CA MET A 39 7.39 0.80 9.88
C MET A 39 6.42 1.97 10.05
N LEU A 40 5.35 2.04 9.25
CA LEU A 40 4.38 3.15 9.34
C LEU A 40 3.73 3.20 10.73
N ILE A 41 3.35 2.05 11.28
CA ILE A 41 2.75 2.01 12.63
C ILE A 41 3.79 2.35 13.71
N SER A 42 5.05 1.94 13.59
CA SER A 42 6.08 2.25 14.60
C SER A 42 6.28 3.76 14.77
N LEU A 43 6.17 4.54 13.68
CA LEU A 43 6.25 6.01 13.71
C LEU A 43 5.18 6.69 14.58
N THR A 44 4.10 5.99 14.95
CA THR A 44 3.07 6.53 15.86
C THR A 44 3.40 6.35 17.34
N GLY A 45 4.26 5.37 17.67
CA GLY A 45 4.64 5.05 19.04
C GLY A 45 6.01 5.59 19.45
N GLU A 46 6.82 6.04 18.48
CA GLU A 46 8.13 6.59 18.74
C GLU A 46 8.07 8.07 19.14
N ILE A 47 8.87 8.43 20.16
CA ILE A 47 9.18 9.83 20.45
C ILE A 47 10.15 10.26 19.37
N LEU A 48 9.63 10.88 18.31
CA LEU A 48 10.47 11.49 17.29
C LEU A 48 11.38 12.55 17.91
N PRO A 49 12.61 12.72 17.40
CA PRO A 49 13.46 13.84 17.77
C PRO A 49 12.71 15.17 17.65
N THR A 50 13.02 16.15 18.51
CA THR A 50 12.27 17.42 18.59
C THR A 50 12.32 18.25 17.30
N ASP A 51 13.32 18.00 16.45
CA ASP A 51 13.54 18.61 15.15
C ASP A 51 12.96 17.82 13.97
N VAL A 52 12.29 16.68 14.23
CA VAL A 52 11.68 15.84 13.22
C VAL A 52 10.16 15.93 13.30
N VAL A 53 9.54 16.29 12.17
CA VAL A 53 8.09 16.34 12.01
C VAL A 53 7.71 15.44 10.85
N LEU A 54 6.73 14.56 11.06
CA LEU A 54 6.19 13.73 9.97
C LEU A 54 5.56 14.63 8.90
N GLY A 55 5.77 14.28 7.63
CA GLY A 55 5.03 14.88 6.51
C GLY A 55 3.57 14.41 6.49
N ASP A 56 2.70 15.17 5.83
CA ASP A 56 1.29 14.81 5.71
C ASP A 56 1.09 13.53 4.88
N GLU A 57 2.01 13.23 3.97
CA GLU A 57 2.04 11.99 3.20
C GLU A 57 2.27 10.77 4.11
N LEU A 58 3.22 10.87 5.04
CA LEU A 58 3.46 9.80 6.01
C LEU A 58 2.28 9.65 6.96
N ARG A 59 1.73 10.75 7.48
CA ARG A 59 0.51 10.72 8.31
C ARG A 59 -0.65 10.07 7.57
N TYR A 60 -0.83 10.39 6.29
CA TYR A 60 -1.84 9.79 5.44
C TYR A 60 -1.67 8.26 5.35
N TRP A 61 -0.47 7.79 5.00
CA TRP A 61 -0.21 6.36 4.88
C TRP A 61 -0.32 5.61 6.21
N ILE A 62 -0.01 6.25 7.34
CA ILE A 62 -0.27 5.72 8.68
C ILE A 62 -1.78 5.48 8.88
N VAL A 63 -2.62 6.46 8.54
CA VAL A 63 -4.09 6.32 8.69
C VAL A 63 -4.62 5.23 7.75
N ALA A 64 -4.12 5.16 6.50
CA ALA A 64 -4.46 4.10 5.56
C ALA A 64 -4.05 2.70 6.08
N THR A 65 -2.86 2.58 6.67
CA THR A 65 -2.38 1.34 7.31
C THR A 65 -3.32 0.93 8.44
N ARG A 66 -3.66 1.86 9.34
CA ARG A 66 -4.61 1.61 10.45
C ARG A 66 -5.99 1.20 9.94
N PHE A 67 -6.41 1.73 8.79
CA PHE A 67 -7.65 1.30 8.17
C PHE A 67 -7.57 -0.14 7.65
N ALA A 68 -6.51 -0.51 6.93
CA ALA A 68 -6.27 -1.90 6.52
C ALA A 68 -6.28 -2.87 7.72
N LEU A 69 -5.53 -2.54 8.78
CA LEU A 69 -5.48 -3.33 10.00
C LEU A 69 -6.85 -3.45 10.68
N ALA A 70 -7.66 -2.40 10.66
CA ALA A 70 -9.03 -2.44 11.20
C ALA A 70 -9.94 -3.38 10.38
N LEU A 71 -9.79 -3.44 9.06
CA LEU A 71 -10.50 -4.40 8.21
C LEU A 71 -10.09 -5.83 8.55
N ILE A 72 -8.79 -6.09 8.67
CA ILE A 72 -8.25 -7.41 9.04
C ILE A 72 -8.75 -7.84 10.41
N HIS A 73 -8.66 -6.96 11.42
CA HIS A 73 -9.14 -7.22 12.78
C HIS A 73 -10.64 -7.58 12.82
N ARG A 74 -11.43 -6.99 11.93
CA ARG A 74 -12.87 -7.27 11.79
C ARG A 74 -13.17 -8.45 10.85
N GLN A 75 -12.15 -9.18 10.40
CA GLN A 75 -12.27 -10.28 9.44
C GLN A 75 -12.95 -9.87 8.13
N ARG A 76 -12.73 -8.62 7.69
CA ARG A 76 -13.29 -8.05 6.46
C ARG A 76 -12.31 -8.19 5.30
N LEU A 77 -11.98 -9.43 5.01
CA LEU A 77 -11.14 -9.83 3.90
C LEU A 77 -11.62 -11.17 3.34
N ILE A 78 -11.44 -11.36 2.03
CA ILE A 78 -11.78 -12.61 1.36
C ILE A 78 -10.62 -13.04 0.46
N PRO A 79 -10.42 -14.35 0.28
CA PRO A 79 -9.57 -14.84 -0.78
C PRO A 79 -10.25 -14.59 -2.13
N THR A 80 -9.49 -14.11 -3.11
CA THR A 80 -9.93 -13.79 -4.46
C THR A 80 -8.90 -14.27 -5.49
N MET A 81 -9.26 -14.19 -6.77
CA MET A 81 -8.35 -14.39 -7.89
C MET A 81 -8.08 -13.06 -8.58
N ARG A 82 -6.80 -12.76 -8.82
CA ARG A 82 -6.35 -11.58 -9.55
C ARG A 82 -5.58 -12.00 -10.78
N GLN A 83 -5.84 -11.33 -11.89
CA GLN A 83 -5.03 -11.50 -13.08
C GLN A 83 -3.77 -10.62 -12.97
N GLU A 84 -2.60 -11.26 -12.96
CA GLU A 84 -1.29 -10.62 -13.01
C GLU A 84 -0.62 -11.00 -14.34
N GLY A 85 -0.74 -10.10 -15.33
CA GLY A 85 -0.33 -10.37 -16.71
C GLY A 85 -1.14 -11.51 -17.34
N LYS A 86 -0.49 -12.63 -17.64
CA LYS A 86 -1.11 -13.83 -18.23
C LYS A 86 -1.46 -14.91 -17.19
N VAL A 87 -1.14 -14.68 -15.92
CA VAL A 87 -1.32 -15.66 -14.85
C VAL A 87 -2.45 -15.21 -13.94
N LEU A 88 -3.22 -16.18 -13.44
CA LEU A 88 -4.23 -15.95 -12.41
C LEU A 88 -3.64 -16.36 -11.06
N VAL A 89 -3.57 -15.44 -10.12
CA VAL A 89 -2.98 -15.64 -8.79
C VAL A 89 -4.03 -15.50 -7.70
N GLY A 90 -3.94 -16.34 -6.68
CA GLY A 90 -4.75 -16.19 -5.46
C GLY A 90 -4.24 -15.01 -4.67
N ARG A 91 -5.10 -14.07 -4.25
CA ARG A 91 -4.76 -12.93 -3.39
C ARG A 91 -5.84 -12.74 -2.33
N TRP A 92 -5.51 -12.26 -1.14
CA TRP A 92 -6.51 -11.76 -0.21
C TRP A 92 -6.86 -10.31 -0.56
N ALA A 93 -8.14 -9.96 -0.44
CA ALA A 93 -8.63 -8.62 -0.73
C ALA A 93 -9.51 -8.09 0.41
N PRO A 94 -9.45 -6.78 0.72
CA PRO A 94 -10.35 -6.15 1.68
C PRO A 94 -11.79 -6.17 1.19
N VAL A 95 -12.74 -6.31 2.13
CA VAL A 95 -14.18 -6.18 1.86
C VAL A 95 -14.67 -4.83 2.37
N LEU A 96 -15.01 -3.94 1.44
CA LEU A 96 -15.55 -2.60 1.69
C LEU A 96 -17.05 -2.54 1.38
N SER A 97 -17.86 -3.36 2.06
CA SER A 97 -19.29 -3.53 1.74
C SER A 97 -20.25 -2.86 2.71
N ASP A 98 -19.77 -2.38 3.86
CA ASP A 98 -20.55 -1.68 4.86
C ASP A 98 -20.36 -0.16 4.73
N GLU A 99 -21.33 0.57 5.27
CA GLU A 99 -21.37 2.03 5.20
C GLU A 99 -20.13 2.68 5.86
N ASP A 100 -19.66 2.14 7.00
CA ASP A 100 -18.42 2.59 7.66
C ASP A 100 -17.20 2.38 6.76
N GLY A 101 -17.06 1.19 6.16
CA GLY A 101 -15.93 0.87 5.29
C GLY A 101 -15.88 1.75 4.03
N LEU A 102 -17.03 1.92 3.37
CA LEU A 102 -17.16 2.78 2.19
C LEU A 102 -16.93 4.26 2.54
N GLY A 103 -17.51 4.74 3.64
CA GLY A 103 -17.35 6.12 4.09
C GLY A 103 -15.90 6.47 4.43
N ARG A 104 -15.21 5.60 5.18
CA ARG A 104 -13.79 5.78 5.53
C ARG A 104 -12.89 5.69 4.31
N PHE A 105 -13.17 4.79 3.38
CA PHE A 105 -12.45 4.72 2.10
C PHE A 105 -12.62 6.00 1.29
N GLY A 106 -13.85 6.50 1.15
CA GLY A 106 -14.15 7.76 0.45
C GLY A 106 -13.40 8.95 1.07
N ALA A 107 -13.50 9.12 2.39
CA ALA A 107 -12.80 10.19 3.11
C ALA A 107 -11.27 10.12 2.95
N LEU A 108 -10.69 8.91 2.95
CA LEU A 108 -9.26 8.72 2.68
C LEU A 108 -8.90 9.03 1.23
N ALA A 109 -9.73 8.67 0.26
CA ALA A 109 -9.45 8.99 -1.14
C ALA A 109 -9.53 10.51 -1.39
N GLU A 110 -10.50 11.19 -0.78
CA GLU A 110 -10.70 12.64 -0.92
C GLU A 110 -9.60 13.46 -0.22
N SER A 111 -9.09 12.98 0.91
CA SER A 111 -8.04 13.66 1.69
C SER A 111 -6.61 13.34 1.23
N MET A 112 -6.43 12.53 0.18
CA MET A 112 -5.09 12.08 -0.25
C MET A 112 -4.21 13.27 -0.67
N PRO A 113 -3.06 13.50 0.00
CA PRO A 113 -2.12 14.52 -0.40
C PRO A 113 -1.63 14.31 -1.84
N GLY A 114 -1.47 15.40 -2.60
CA GLY A 114 -1.02 15.32 -3.99
C GLY A 114 0.34 14.63 -4.14
N ALA A 115 1.24 14.82 -3.17
CA ALA A 115 2.57 14.21 -3.18
C ALA A 115 2.54 12.67 -3.05
N CYS A 116 1.51 12.08 -2.42
CA CYS A 116 1.33 10.62 -2.40
C CYS A 116 1.19 10.01 -3.81
N ARG A 117 0.74 10.81 -4.78
CA ARG A 117 0.49 10.40 -6.17
C ARG A 117 1.50 10.97 -7.15
N ALA A 118 2.51 11.69 -6.66
CA ALA A 118 3.53 12.33 -7.50
C ALA A 118 4.66 11.36 -7.89
N LEU A 119 4.77 10.21 -7.23
CA LEU A 119 5.78 9.20 -7.54
C LEU A 119 5.38 8.40 -8.78
N ALA A 120 6.30 8.31 -9.74
CA ALA A 120 6.18 7.47 -10.93
C ALA A 120 7.53 6.81 -11.22
N TRP A 121 7.49 5.56 -11.72
CA TRP A 121 8.70 4.85 -12.15
C TRP A 121 9.15 5.23 -13.55
N ASP A 122 8.20 5.57 -14.41
CA ASP A 122 8.45 6.02 -15.78
C ASP A 122 8.06 7.49 -15.94
N SER A 123 8.89 8.24 -16.67
CA SER A 123 8.59 9.64 -17.02
C SER A 123 7.34 9.73 -17.90
N GLY A 124 6.46 10.68 -17.63
CA GLY A 124 5.19 10.84 -18.34
C GLY A 124 4.12 9.80 -18.00
N ALA A 125 4.33 8.95 -17.00
CA ALA A 125 3.27 8.06 -16.51
C ALA A 125 2.07 8.88 -16.01
N PRO A 126 0.84 8.41 -16.24
CA PRO A 126 -0.35 9.12 -15.78
C PRO A 126 -0.39 9.17 -14.25
N VAL A 127 -0.75 10.32 -13.70
CA VAL A 127 -0.96 10.47 -12.24
C VAL A 127 -2.10 9.55 -11.82
N PRO A 128 -1.89 8.63 -10.86
CA PRO A 128 -2.93 7.69 -10.45
C PRO A 128 -4.12 8.41 -9.83
N GLN A 129 -5.31 7.83 -9.96
CA GLN A 129 -6.49 8.30 -9.23
C GLN A 129 -6.35 7.93 -7.75
N PRO A 130 -6.81 8.77 -6.79
CA PRO A 130 -6.66 8.49 -5.37
C PRO A 130 -7.29 7.17 -4.96
N GLN A 131 -8.48 6.87 -5.48
CA GLN A 131 -9.20 5.63 -5.18
C GLN A 131 -8.44 4.41 -5.70
N ALA A 132 -7.83 4.50 -6.88
CA ALA A 132 -7.04 3.40 -7.45
C ALA A 132 -5.80 3.14 -6.60
N LEU A 133 -5.02 4.18 -6.29
CA LEU A 133 -3.81 4.04 -5.48
C LEU A 133 -4.11 3.53 -4.06
N LEU A 134 -5.17 4.04 -3.44
CA LEU A 134 -5.60 3.57 -2.12
C LEU A 134 -6.08 2.10 -2.17
N THR A 135 -6.80 1.72 -3.21
CA THR A 135 -7.25 0.33 -3.41
C THR A 135 -6.06 -0.61 -3.54
N ASP A 136 -5.10 -0.27 -4.39
CA ASP A 136 -3.90 -1.08 -4.61
C ASP A 136 -3.09 -1.23 -3.31
N TYR A 137 -2.92 -0.13 -2.57
CA TYR A 137 -2.26 -0.13 -1.27
C TYR A 137 -2.97 -1.04 -0.25
N LEU A 138 -4.29 -0.85 -0.06
CA LEU A 138 -5.07 -1.66 0.90
C LEU A 138 -5.03 -3.14 0.53
N GLN A 139 -5.11 -3.47 -0.75
CA GLN A 139 -5.02 -4.85 -1.23
C GLN A 139 -3.64 -5.45 -0.94
N ALA A 140 -2.55 -4.72 -1.17
CA ALA A 140 -1.20 -5.21 -0.89
C ALA A 140 -0.97 -5.47 0.61
N VAL A 141 -1.38 -4.53 1.47
CA VAL A 141 -1.25 -4.68 2.92
C VAL A 141 -2.10 -5.82 3.47
N VAL A 142 -3.35 -5.94 3.01
CA VAL A 142 -4.25 -7.03 3.43
C VAL A 142 -3.73 -8.39 2.96
N ASP A 143 -3.26 -8.49 1.71
CA ASP A 143 -2.71 -9.74 1.16
C ASP A 143 -1.52 -10.24 1.97
N VAL A 144 -0.53 -9.39 2.21
CA VAL A 144 0.68 -9.83 2.92
C VAL A 144 0.39 -10.21 4.37
N ILE A 145 -0.38 -9.40 5.10
CA ILE A 145 -0.69 -9.71 6.50
C ILE A 145 -1.55 -10.96 6.61
N ALA A 146 -2.52 -11.16 5.71
CA ALA A 146 -3.34 -12.36 5.70
C ALA A 146 -2.51 -13.62 5.43
N ARG A 147 -1.59 -13.59 4.48
CA ARG A 147 -0.65 -14.70 4.20
C ARG A 147 0.23 -15.00 5.39
N GLN A 148 0.81 -13.99 6.02
CA GLN A 148 1.64 -14.14 7.22
C GLN A 148 0.84 -14.76 8.38
N ALA A 149 -0.40 -14.33 8.60
CA ALA A 149 -1.25 -14.93 9.61
C ALA A 149 -1.62 -16.38 9.28
N PHE A 150 -1.88 -16.67 8.01
CA PHE A 150 -2.31 -18.01 7.56
C PHE A 150 -1.17 -19.03 7.51
N SER A 151 0.07 -18.58 7.24
CA SER A 151 1.25 -19.45 7.26
C SER A 151 1.59 -19.97 8.67
N LEU A 152 1.19 -19.23 9.71
CA LEU A 152 1.33 -19.63 11.11
C LEU A 152 0.29 -20.66 11.57
N LEU A 153 -0.79 -20.88 10.80
CA LEU A 153 -1.82 -21.84 11.15
C LEU A 153 -1.39 -23.27 10.76
N PRO A 154 -1.35 -24.22 11.71
CA PRO A 154 -1.12 -25.62 11.41
C PRO A 154 -2.40 -26.22 10.80
N LEU A 155 -2.65 -25.95 9.52
CA LEU A 155 -3.64 -26.70 8.77
C LEU A 155 -3.08 -28.10 8.55
N ALA A 156 -3.81 -29.11 9.03
CA ALA A 156 -3.45 -30.50 8.85
C ALA A 156 -3.15 -30.74 7.36
N SER A 157 -1.88 -31.01 7.04
CA SER A 157 -1.52 -31.53 5.73
C SER A 157 -2.37 -32.78 5.54
N ARG A 158 -3.33 -32.74 4.61
CA ARG A 158 -4.01 -33.97 4.17
C ARG A 158 -3.00 -34.76 3.33
N ASN A 159 -1.98 -35.28 4.00
CA ASN A 159 -1.10 -36.31 3.49
C ASN A 159 -1.99 -37.53 3.20
N GLY A 160 -2.39 -37.68 1.94
CA GLY A 160 -3.07 -38.89 1.50
C GLY A 160 -4.19 -38.65 0.50
N ARG A 161 -3.90 -38.00 -0.64
CA ARG A 161 -4.43 -38.42 -1.93
C ARG A 161 -3.75 -37.65 -3.07
N GLN A 162 -2.83 -38.34 -3.73
CA GLN A 162 -2.45 -37.99 -5.10
C GLN A 162 -3.67 -38.22 -5.99
N SER A 163 -4.26 -37.14 -6.50
CA SER A 163 -5.13 -37.14 -7.68
C SER A 163 -5.07 -35.71 -8.23
N GLY A 164 -4.80 -35.59 -9.53
CA GLY A 164 -4.25 -34.38 -10.17
C GLY A 164 -4.92 -33.06 -9.82
N GLU A 165 -4.09 -32.01 -9.75
CA GLU A 165 -4.42 -30.58 -9.74
C GLU A 165 -5.92 -30.25 -9.58
N GLU A 166 -6.46 -30.44 -8.39
CA GLU A 166 -7.80 -29.94 -8.09
C GLU A 166 -7.67 -28.40 -8.01
N PRO A 167 -8.34 -27.62 -8.89
CA PRO A 167 -8.15 -26.18 -8.95
C PRO A 167 -8.40 -25.47 -7.62
N ALA A 168 -9.28 -26.04 -6.78
CA ALA A 168 -9.54 -25.55 -5.43
C ALA A 168 -8.33 -25.70 -4.50
N GLN A 169 -7.54 -26.78 -4.63
CA GLN A 169 -6.36 -26.99 -3.81
C GLN A 169 -5.18 -26.14 -4.29
N ALA A 170 -5.01 -26.00 -5.60
CA ALA A 170 -4.05 -25.04 -6.17
C ALA A 170 -4.38 -23.59 -5.74
N TRP A 171 -5.67 -23.24 -5.68
CA TRP A 171 -6.12 -21.94 -5.18
C TRP A 171 -5.83 -21.75 -3.68
N ILE A 172 -6.09 -22.75 -2.84
CA ILE A 172 -5.78 -22.68 -1.40
C ILE A 172 -4.28 -22.53 -1.17
N GLU A 173 -3.43 -23.30 -1.85
CA GLU A 173 -1.98 -23.16 -1.70
C GLU A 173 -1.48 -21.79 -2.17
N ALA A 174 -2.00 -21.28 -3.30
CA ALA A 174 -1.68 -19.93 -3.79
C ALA A 174 -2.08 -18.81 -2.81
N LEU A 175 -2.96 -19.06 -1.83
CA LEU A 175 -3.33 -18.08 -0.79
C LEU A 175 -2.41 -18.11 0.44
N ARG A 176 -1.49 -19.08 0.55
CA ARG A 176 -0.55 -19.21 1.69
C ARG A 176 0.72 -18.39 1.50
N GLY A 177 1.11 -18.10 0.26
CA GLY A 177 2.37 -17.44 -0.10
C GLY A 177 2.93 -18.02 -1.39
N ASP A 178 3.82 -17.28 -2.05
CA ASP A 178 4.73 -17.80 -3.08
C ASP A 178 6.05 -18.24 -2.42
#